data_AF-A0A2A2FME1-F1
#
_entry.id   AF-A0A2A2FME1-F1
#
_cell.length_a   1.000
_cell.length_b   1.000
_cell.length_c   1.000
_cell.angle_alpha   90.00
_cell.angle_beta   90.00
_cell.angle_gamma   90.00
#
_symmetry.space_group_name_H-M   'P 1'
#
loop_
_entity.id
_entity.type
_entity.pdbx_description
1 polymer ?
#
loop_
_entity_poly.entity_id
_entity_poly.type
_entity_poly.pdbx_seq_one_letter_code
_entity_poly.pdbx_strand_id
1 'polypeptide(L)'
;MRPSPSPPHNPPSPPPPSSPPPRPWLPCSCAAPDRPARTPPQSPHRLRRRQPPDPHPLAPIGHPPAARRRTMKIGILGTGHIGTTLTQRLSAAGHDVKVANSRGPETIGPEVLASGGRAVLAAEAVIDVDVVILSVPLHRLPQLAPLLTALPSGTVVIDTSNYYPQRDGRIEAIEAGQVESLWVAERLGRPVVKAWNAIGSPSFAAKGQPAGSPDRIAIPVAADDDKHRDVAMALVEDTGFDAFDAGPLAQSWRQQPGTPCYCTDLALEEMPEQWAAADARRSPTRRDLAVAAIQERVGDATTNPDAEYGVRLNRALFI
;
A
#
# COMPACT_ATOMS: atom_id res chain seq x y z
N MET A 1 23.67 54.78 -37.93
CA MET A 1 23.32 53.44 -37.41
C MET A 1 23.78 52.41 -38.43
N ARG A 2 24.78 51.58 -38.09
CA ARG A 2 25.21 50.43 -38.90
C ARG A 2 24.48 49.17 -38.40
N PRO A 3 24.05 48.24 -39.26
CA PRO A 3 23.44 46.99 -38.81
C PRO A 3 24.51 45.98 -38.37
N SER A 4 24.21 45.23 -37.32
CA SER A 4 25.05 44.14 -36.79
C SER A 4 25.03 42.91 -37.72
N PRO A 5 26.10 42.10 -37.76
CA PRO A 5 26.14 40.90 -38.59
C PRO A 5 25.49 39.70 -37.89
N SER A 6 24.84 38.84 -38.68
CA SER A 6 24.26 37.56 -38.25
C SER A 6 25.33 36.51 -37.91
N PRO A 7 25.04 35.56 -37.00
CA PRO A 7 26.00 34.53 -36.60
C PRO A 7 26.10 33.39 -37.64
N PRO A 8 27.19 32.60 -37.63
CA PRO A 8 27.40 31.53 -38.60
C PRO A 8 26.59 30.27 -38.28
N HIS A 9 26.15 29.58 -39.32
CA HIS A 9 25.50 28.26 -39.25
C HIS A 9 26.53 27.15 -38.99
N ASN A 10 26.28 26.31 -37.98
CA ASN A 10 27.02 25.08 -37.75
C ASN A 10 26.53 23.94 -38.67
N PRO A 11 27.42 23.07 -39.18
CA PRO A 11 27.03 21.89 -39.95
C PRO A 11 26.43 20.79 -39.06
N PRO A 12 25.59 19.89 -39.62
CA PRO A 12 24.93 18.83 -38.86
C PRO A 12 25.91 17.73 -38.44
N SER A 13 25.63 17.11 -37.29
CA SER A 13 26.41 16.00 -36.73
C SER A 13 26.18 14.69 -37.49
N PRO A 14 27.18 13.78 -37.57
CA PRO A 14 27.04 12.50 -38.25
C PRO A 14 26.13 11.53 -37.47
N PRO A 15 25.49 10.55 -38.16
CA PRO A 15 24.62 9.58 -37.52
C PRO A 15 25.40 8.54 -36.70
N PRO A 16 24.77 7.94 -35.67
CA PRO A 16 25.40 6.92 -34.83
C PRO A 16 25.61 5.58 -35.56
N PRO A 17 26.58 4.76 -35.14
CA PRO A 17 26.85 3.45 -35.75
C PRO A 17 25.77 2.42 -35.40
N SER A 18 25.51 1.50 -36.34
CA SER A 18 24.55 0.42 -36.24
C SER A 18 25.01 -0.71 -35.29
N SER A 19 24.06 -1.22 -34.50
CA SER A 19 24.27 -2.32 -33.55
C SER A 19 24.56 -3.67 -34.24
N PRO A 20 25.43 -4.52 -33.67
CA PRO A 20 25.71 -5.85 -34.21
C PRO A 20 24.55 -6.84 -33.95
N PRO A 21 24.40 -7.89 -34.77
CA PRO A 21 23.32 -8.87 -34.64
C PRO A 21 23.50 -9.78 -33.41
N PRO A 22 22.40 -10.30 -32.82
CA PRO A 22 22.45 -11.18 -31.66
C PRO A 22 23.01 -12.57 -32.00
N ARG A 23 23.82 -13.11 -31.09
CA ARG A 23 24.36 -14.48 -31.16
C ARG A 23 23.29 -15.50 -30.72
N PRO A 24 23.24 -16.70 -31.33
CA PRO A 24 22.29 -17.74 -30.96
C PRO A 24 22.65 -18.41 -29.62
N TRP A 25 21.62 -18.68 -28.82
CA TRP A 25 21.68 -19.34 -27.53
C TRP A 25 21.88 -20.86 -27.70
N LEU A 26 22.88 -21.42 -27.01
CA LEU A 26 23.07 -22.86 -26.84
C LEU A 26 22.27 -23.35 -25.62
N PRO A 27 21.55 -24.48 -25.69
CA PRO A 27 20.84 -25.03 -24.54
C PRO A 27 21.78 -25.79 -23.59
N CYS A 28 21.73 -25.43 -22.30
CA CYS A 28 22.34 -26.20 -21.22
C CYS A 28 21.58 -27.52 -21.01
N SER A 29 22.30 -28.64 -21.12
CA SER A 29 21.85 -29.97 -20.73
C SER A 29 22.08 -30.16 -19.22
N CYS A 30 21.01 -30.35 -18.45
CA CYS A 30 21.06 -30.80 -17.06
C CYS A 30 20.76 -32.30 -17.02
N ALA A 31 21.79 -33.11 -16.78
CA ALA A 31 21.63 -34.52 -16.42
C ALA A 31 21.63 -34.65 -14.88
N ALA A 32 20.59 -35.27 -14.32
CA ALA A 32 20.53 -35.69 -12.92
C ALA A 32 20.81 -37.21 -12.83
N PRO A 33 21.51 -37.71 -11.79
CA PRO A 33 21.73 -39.14 -11.64
C PRO A 33 20.64 -39.83 -10.82
N ASP A 34 20.30 -41.05 -11.26
CA ASP A 34 19.42 -42.04 -10.64
C ASP A 34 19.83 -42.42 -9.20
N ARG A 35 18.82 -42.68 -8.35
CA ARG A 35 18.96 -43.45 -7.10
C ARG A 35 18.00 -44.65 -7.12
N PRO A 36 18.47 -45.88 -6.83
CA PRO A 36 17.58 -47.04 -6.76
C PRO A 36 16.93 -47.19 -5.38
N ALA A 37 15.70 -47.71 -5.42
CA ALA A 37 14.86 -48.04 -4.27
C ALA A 37 15.45 -49.17 -3.41
N ARG A 38 15.23 -49.09 -2.09
CA ARG A 38 15.46 -50.20 -1.14
C ARG A 38 14.18 -50.52 -0.37
N THR A 39 13.80 -51.79 -0.47
CA THR A 39 12.74 -52.51 0.27
C THR A 39 13.13 -52.69 1.75
N PRO A 40 12.18 -52.71 2.71
CA PRO A 40 12.52 -52.80 4.14
C PRO A 40 12.58 -54.25 4.62
N PRO A 41 13.40 -54.58 5.64
CA PRO A 41 13.26 -55.83 6.37
C PRO A 41 12.43 -55.67 7.65
N GLN A 42 11.86 -56.80 8.04
CA GLN A 42 10.87 -57.02 9.08
C GLN A 42 11.45 -56.88 10.51
N SER A 43 10.60 -56.45 11.43
CA SER A 43 10.82 -56.44 12.89
C SER A 43 11.04 -57.86 13.44
N PRO A 44 11.72 -58.01 14.59
CA PRO A 44 10.93 -58.42 15.76
C PRO A 44 11.39 -57.89 17.13
N HIS A 45 10.52 -58.14 18.12
CA HIS A 45 10.71 -58.12 19.58
C HIS A 45 10.41 -56.83 20.38
N ARG A 46 9.13 -56.80 20.79
CA ARG A 46 8.57 -56.30 22.06
C ARG A 46 9.59 -56.12 23.21
N LEU A 47 9.71 -54.87 23.66
CA LEU A 47 10.00 -54.51 25.04
C LEU A 47 8.88 -53.57 25.52
N ARG A 48 8.18 -53.97 26.59
CA ARG A 48 7.11 -53.19 27.24
C ARG A 48 7.68 -51.85 27.72
N ARG A 49 7.33 -50.75 27.04
CA ARG A 49 7.45 -49.40 27.60
C ARG A 49 6.17 -49.03 28.34
N ARG A 50 6.33 -48.48 29.54
CA ARG A 50 5.25 -47.92 30.36
C ARG A 50 4.60 -46.75 29.61
N GLN A 51 3.28 -46.72 29.63
CA GLN A 51 2.43 -45.71 29.01
C GLN A 51 2.51 -44.41 29.86
N PRO A 52 2.76 -43.23 29.26
CA PRO A 52 2.58 -41.97 29.96
C PRO A 52 1.08 -41.69 30.16
N PRO A 53 0.68 -40.93 31.19
CA PRO A 53 -0.72 -40.64 31.46
C PRO A 53 -1.33 -39.81 30.33
N ASP A 54 -2.60 -40.08 30.03
CA ASP A 54 -3.37 -39.41 28.97
C ASP A 54 -3.42 -37.88 29.21
N PRO A 55 -3.21 -37.04 28.19
CA PRO A 55 -3.48 -35.63 28.32
C PRO A 55 -4.99 -35.42 28.38
N HIS A 56 -5.46 -34.88 29.50
CA HIS A 56 -6.82 -34.35 29.61
C HIS A 56 -7.12 -33.40 28.43
N PRO A 57 -8.31 -33.46 27.81
CA PRO A 57 -8.67 -32.51 26.77
C PRO A 57 -8.72 -31.11 27.40
N LEU A 58 -7.82 -30.24 26.95
CA LEU A 58 -7.90 -28.81 27.23
C LEU A 58 -9.24 -28.33 26.67
N ALA A 59 -10.09 -27.82 27.57
CA ALA A 59 -11.31 -27.13 27.18
C ALA A 59 -10.96 -26.05 26.14
N PRO A 60 -11.75 -25.88 25.07
CA PRO A 60 -11.50 -24.84 24.09
C PRO A 60 -11.50 -23.50 24.83
N ILE A 61 -10.38 -22.79 24.73
CA ILE A 61 -10.28 -21.39 25.17
C ILE A 61 -11.26 -20.62 24.29
N GLY A 62 -12.44 -20.35 24.85
CA GLY A 62 -13.45 -19.52 24.21
C GLY A 62 -12.81 -18.19 23.86
N HIS A 63 -12.87 -17.83 22.58
CA HIS A 63 -12.53 -16.48 22.15
C HIS A 63 -13.43 -15.51 22.94
N PRO A 64 -12.87 -14.43 23.51
CA PRO A 64 -13.71 -13.41 24.13
C PRO A 64 -14.75 -12.93 23.10
N PRO A 65 -15.99 -12.64 23.52
CA PRO A 65 -16.99 -12.07 22.63
C PRO A 65 -16.40 -10.81 21.98
N ALA A 66 -16.61 -10.65 20.67
CA ALA A 66 -16.18 -9.48 19.91
C ALA A 66 -16.53 -8.22 20.71
N ALA A 67 -15.52 -7.55 21.26
CA ALA A 67 -15.71 -6.29 21.95
C ALA A 67 -16.55 -5.40 21.03
N ARG A 68 -17.65 -4.81 21.55
CA ARG A 68 -18.54 -3.93 20.78
C ARG A 68 -17.69 -2.99 19.93
N ARG A 69 -17.60 -3.28 18.63
CA ARG A 69 -16.83 -2.46 17.68
C ARG A 69 -17.42 -1.07 17.76
N ARG A 70 -16.58 -0.07 18.08
CA ARG A 70 -17.05 1.32 18.14
C ARG A 70 -17.28 1.79 16.71
N THR A 71 -18.54 2.00 16.35
CA THR A 71 -18.90 2.79 15.16
C THR A 71 -18.20 4.14 15.24
N MET A 72 -17.47 4.50 14.19
CA MET A 72 -16.70 5.74 14.08
C MET A 72 -17.36 6.64 13.03
N LYS A 73 -17.26 7.95 13.19
CA LYS A 73 -17.60 8.93 12.16
C LYS A 73 -16.36 9.22 11.31
N ILE A 74 -16.42 8.93 10.02
CA ILE A 74 -15.27 8.95 9.12
C ILE A 74 -15.55 9.89 7.95
N GLY A 75 -14.67 10.87 7.74
CA GLY A 75 -14.62 11.68 6.53
C GLY A 75 -13.59 11.14 5.56
N ILE A 76 -13.94 10.92 4.29
CA ILE A 76 -13.00 10.51 3.25
C ILE A 76 -12.90 11.61 2.21
N LEU A 77 -11.69 12.14 2.02
CA LEU A 77 -11.38 13.14 0.99
C LEU A 77 -10.69 12.44 -0.18
N GLY A 78 -11.45 12.21 -1.26
CA GLY A 78 -10.98 11.58 -2.49
C GLY A 78 -11.80 10.33 -2.85
N THR A 79 -12.27 10.26 -4.11
CA THR A 79 -13.07 9.14 -4.65
C THR A 79 -12.35 8.43 -5.80
N GLY A 80 -11.03 8.28 -5.69
CA GLY A 80 -10.26 7.40 -6.57
C GLY A 80 -10.41 5.93 -6.15
N HIS A 81 -9.68 5.00 -6.79
CA HIS A 81 -9.80 3.57 -6.52
C HIS A 81 -9.70 3.20 -5.01
N ILE A 82 -8.73 3.80 -4.29
CA ILE A 82 -8.55 3.58 -2.85
C ILE A 82 -9.70 4.20 -2.04
N GLY A 83 -10.02 5.47 -2.26
CA GLY A 83 -11.08 6.17 -1.53
C GLY A 83 -12.48 5.57 -1.73
N THR A 84 -12.78 5.08 -2.93
CA THR A 84 -14.02 4.32 -3.22
C THR A 84 -14.06 3.03 -2.41
N THR A 85 -12.98 2.25 -2.43
CA THR A 85 -12.90 0.98 -1.69
C THR A 85 -12.99 1.21 -0.18
N LEU A 86 -12.33 2.25 0.35
CA LEU A 86 -12.46 2.65 1.76
C LEU A 86 -13.89 3.01 2.11
N THR A 87 -14.56 3.80 1.26
CA THR A 87 -15.96 4.20 1.49
C THR A 87 -16.86 2.98 1.59
N GLN A 88 -16.73 2.04 0.64
CA GLN A 88 -17.52 0.81 0.63
C GLN A 88 -17.23 -0.08 1.83
N ARG A 89 -15.95 -0.41 2.08
CA ARG A 89 -15.56 -1.35 3.13
C ARG A 89 -15.85 -0.82 4.54
N LEU A 90 -15.55 0.45 4.81
CA LEU A 90 -15.80 1.03 6.13
C LEU A 90 -17.31 1.24 6.40
N SER A 91 -18.08 1.60 5.37
CA SER A 91 -19.55 1.66 5.53
C SER A 91 -20.13 0.25 5.77
N ALA A 92 -19.66 -0.76 5.04
CA ALA A 92 -20.08 -2.15 5.23
C ALA A 92 -19.69 -2.71 6.60
N ALA A 93 -18.59 -2.24 7.20
CA ALA A 93 -18.18 -2.56 8.57
C ALA A 93 -19.02 -1.83 9.65
N GLY A 94 -19.96 -0.96 9.25
CA GLY A 94 -20.89 -0.27 10.15
C GLY A 94 -20.40 1.07 10.68
N HIS A 95 -19.40 1.69 10.04
CA HIS A 95 -18.97 3.06 10.35
C HIS A 95 -19.88 4.09 9.66
N ASP A 96 -19.96 5.29 10.24
CA ASP A 96 -20.67 6.42 9.63
C ASP A 96 -19.74 7.18 8.67
N VAL A 97 -19.85 6.93 7.37
CA VAL A 97 -18.91 7.44 6.36
C VAL A 97 -19.50 8.59 5.55
N LYS A 98 -18.82 9.74 5.60
CA LYS A 98 -18.97 10.85 4.67
C LYS A 98 -17.85 10.79 3.63
N VAL A 99 -18.16 10.96 2.35
CA VAL A 99 -17.16 10.98 1.27
C VAL A 99 -17.31 12.24 0.43
N ALA A 100 -16.19 12.84 0.05
CA ALA A 100 -16.16 14.01 -0.80
C ALA A 100 -15.07 13.90 -1.87
N ASN A 101 -15.26 14.62 -2.97
CA ASN A 101 -14.22 14.85 -3.97
C ASN A 101 -14.18 16.36 -4.33
N SER A 102 -13.26 16.74 -5.21
CA SER A 102 -13.08 18.15 -5.60
C SER A 102 -14.12 18.67 -6.60
N ARG A 103 -15.00 17.80 -7.13
CA ARG A 103 -15.95 18.13 -8.21
C ARG A 103 -17.38 18.30 -7.73
N GLY A 104 -17.65 17.99 -6.45
CA GLY A 104 -18.99 18.09 -5.86
C GLY A 104 -19.63 16.71 -5.63
N PRO A 105 -20.50 16.59 -4.60
CA PRO A 105 -21.15 15.34 -4.22
C PRO A 105 -21.97 14.71 -5.35
N GLU A 106 -22.55 15.52 -6.24
CA GLU A 106 -23.32 15.09 -7.41
C GLU A 106 -22.49 14.31 -8.44
N THR A 107 -21.17 14.40 -8.37
CA THR A 107 -20.24 13.66 -9.26
C THR A 107 -19.79 12.32 -8.66
N ILE A 108 -20.22 12.01 -7.44
CA ILE A 108 -19.90 10.75 -6.77
C ILE A 108 -20.95 9.72 -7.18
N GLY A 109 -20.51 8.71 -7.93
CA GLY A 109 -21.40 7.68 -8.46
C GLY A 109 -22.04 6.82 -7.36
N PRO A 110 -23.24 6.27 -7.60
CA PRO A 110 -23.96 5.44 -6.63
C PRO A 110 -23.17 4.20 -6.19
N GLU A 111 -22.27 3.68 -7.03
CA GLU A 111 -21.39 2.56 -6.71
C GLU A 111 -20.47 2.85 -5.52
N VAL A 112 -20.03 4.10 -5.34
CA VAL A 112 -19.20 4.52 -4.19
C VAL A 112 -20.01 4.45 -2.89
N LEU A 113 -21.31 4.73 -2.99
CA LEU A 113 -22.23 4.86 -1.85
C LEU A 113 -23.01 3.56 -1.56
N ALA A 114 -22.79 2.51 -2.36
CA ALA A 114 -23.58 1.28 -2.35
C ALA A 114 -23.63 0.56 -0.98
N SER A 115 -22.65 0.82 -0.11
CA SER A 115 -22.56 0.24 1.23
C SER A 115 -23.01 1.18 2.36
N GLY A 116 -23.62 2.33 2.05
CA GLY A 116 -24.18 3.25 3.04
C GLY A 116 -23.41 4.56 3.28
N GLY A 117 -22.34 4.80 2.51
CA GLY A 117 -21.62 6.08 2.54
C GLY A 117 -22.47 7.25 2.04
N ARG A 118 -22.16 8.47 2.48
CA ARG A 118 -22.86 9.70 2.05
C ARG A 118 -21.93 10.64 1.30
N ALA A 119 -22.29 10.98 0.07
CA ALA A 119 -21.64 12.04 -0.68
C ALA A 119 -21.96 13.40 -0.05
N VAL A 120 -20.93 14.19 0.25
CA VAL A 120 -21.04 15.53 0.85
C VAL A 120 -20.04 16.49 0.23
N LEU A 121 -20.14 17.78 0.53
CA LEU A 121 -19.09 18.75 0.20
C LEU A 121 -17.83 18.45 1.04
N ALA A 122 -16.65 18.77 0.51
CA ALA A 122 -15.39 18.57 1.23
C ALA A 122 -15.38 19.25 2.61
N ALA A 123 -15.98 20.45 2.71
CA ALA A 123 -16.18 21.17 3.96
C ALA A 123 -16.96 20.36 5.01
N GLU A 124 -17.97 19.59 4.59
CA GLU A 124 -18.84 18.83 5.48
C GLU A 124 -18.25 17.47 5.87
N ALA A 125 -17.36 16.91 5.03
CA ALA A 125 -16.68 15.66 5.28
C ALA A 125 -15.77 15.70 6.52
N VAL A 126 -15.34 16.89 6.95
CA VAL A 126 -14.46 17.07 8.12
C VAL A 126 -15.17 17.58 9.37
N ILE A 127 -16.50 17.76 9.32
CA ILE A 127 -17.30 18.24 10.45
C ILE A 127 -17.84 17.05 11.24
N ASP A 128 -17.69 17.09 12.58
CA ASP A 128 -18.21 16.07 13.50
C ASP A 128 -17.75 14.66 13.08
N VAL A 129 -16.42 14.49 12.97
CA VAL A 129 -15.77 13.23 12.60
C VAL A 129 -14.68 12.86 13.59
N ASP A 130 -14.57 11.56 13.86
CA ASP A 130 -13.50 10.97 14.66
C ASP A 130 -12.22 10.79 13.83
N VAL A 131 -12.39 10.51 12.53
CA VAL A 131 -11.30 10.21 11.59
C VAL A 131 -11.52 10.94 10.26
N VAL A 132 -10.44 11.46 9.68
CA VAL A 132 -10.40 11.92 8.28
C VAL A 132 -9.35 11.12 7.51
N ILE A 133 -9.73 10.49 6.40
CA ILE A 133 -8.84 9.75 5.52
C ILE A 133 -8.59 10.57 4.25
N LEU A 134 -7.33 10.87 3.98
CA LEU A 134 -6.87 11.62 2.82
C LEU A 134 -6.47 10.64 1.72
N SER A 135 -7.30 10.55 0.68
CA SER A 135 -7.09 9.65 -0.46
C SER A 135 -7.03 10.42 -1.78
N VAL A 136 -6.17 11.44 -1.80
CA VAL A 136 -5.85 12.26 -2.98
C VAL A 136 -4.36 12.13 -3.35
N PRO A 137 -3.95 12.50 -4.58
CA PRO A 137 -2.54 12.58 -4.94
C PRO A 137 -1.73 13.45 -3.96
N LEU A 138 -0.48 13.05 -3.70
CA LEU A 138 0.37 13.67 -2.67
C LEU A 138 0.56 15.18 -2.89
N HIS A 139 0.75 15.62 -4.13
CA HIS A 139 0.91 17.06 -4.45
C HIS A 139 -0.33 17.92 -4.12
N ARG A 140 -1.50 17.30 -3.95
CA ARG A 140 -2.75 18.01 -3.60
C ARG A 140 -2.97 18.15 -2.11
N LEU A 141 -2.29 17.36 -1.28
CA LEU A 141 -2.47 17.39 0.18
C LEU A 141 -2.27 18.78 0.80
N PRO A 142 -1.29 19.61 0.40
CA PRO A 142 -1.14 20.96 0.94
C PRO A 142 -2.38 21.83 0.78
N GLN A 143 -3.19 21.61 -0.26
CA GLN A 143 -4.41 22.37 -0.52
C GLN A 143 -5.54 22.03 0.47
N LEU A 144 -5.44 20.89 1.16
CA LEU A 144 -6.39 20.48 2.19
C LEU A 144 -6.05 21.07 3.56
N ALA A 145 -4.87 21.64 3.77
CA ALA A 145 -4.47 22.17 5.07
C ALA A 145 -5.51 23.13 5.69
N PRO A 146 -6.08 24.11 4.96
CA PRO A 146 -7.09 25.02 5.53
C PRO A 146 -8.35 24.29 6.04
N LEU A 147 -8.73 23.19 5.37
CA LEU A 147 -9.88 22.38 5.73
C LEU A 147 -9.62 21.58 7.02
N LEU A 148 -8.37 21.17 7.25
CA LEU A 148 -7.99 20.34 8.40
C LEU A 148 -7.60 21.16 9.64
N THR A 149 -7.28 22.45 9.50
CA THR A 149 -6.89 23.33 10.61
C THR A 149 -7.97 23.43 11.70
N ALA A 150 -9.25 23.35 11.32
CA ALA A 150 -10.36 23.45 12.26
C ALA A 150 -10.69 22.12 12.99
N LEU A 151 -10.00 21.03 12.64
CA LEU A 151 -10.23 19.75 13.29
C LEU A 151 -9.80 19.78 14.75
N PRO A 152 -10.59 19.18 15.67
CA PRO A 152 -10.13 18.90 17.02
C PRO A 152 -8.80 18.15 17.00
N SER A 153 -7.95 18.42 18.01
CA SER A 153 -6.65 17.75 18.13
C SER A 153 -6.76 16.23 18.21
N GLY A 154 -7.88 15.73 18.77
CA GLY A 154 -8.16 14.30 18.90
C GLY A 154 -8.70 13.63 17.63
N THR A 155 -8.96 14.36 16.54
CA THR A 155 -9.37 13.75 15.26
C THR A 155 -8.17 13.11 14.58
N VAL A 156 -8.27 11.82 14.24
CA VAL A 156 -7.20 11.10 13.57
C VAL A 156 -7.21 11.47 12.08
N VAL A 157 -6.05 11.81 11.51
CA VAL A 157 -5.90 12.01 10.07
C VAL A 157 -5.02 10.92 9.51
N ILE A 158 -5.53 10.17 8.53
CA ILE A 158 -4.83 9.05 7.90
C ILE A 158 -4.52 9.40 6.45
N ASP A 159 -3.25 9.31 6.07
CA ASP A 159 -2.75 9.55 4.72
C ASP A 159 -2.55 8.23 3.95
N THR A 160 -3.18 8.11 2.79
CA THR A 160 -3.04 6.94 1.89
C THR A 160 -2.16 7.21 0.66
N SER A 161 -1.64 8.43 0.52
CA SER A 161 -0.95 8.88 -0.69
C SER A 161 0.40 8.20 -0.92
N ASN A 162 1.07 8.47 -2.03
CA ASN A 162 2.43 7.97 -2.30
C ASN A 162 3.09 8.96 -3.25
N TYR A 163 4.41 9.13 -3.21
CA TYR A 163 5.10 10.06 -4.10
C TYR A 163 5.46 9.43 -5.46
N TYR A 164 4.93 10.02 -6.53
CA TYR A 164 5.25 9.67 -7.91
C TYR A 164 5.62 10.94 -8.69
N PRO A 165 6.91 11.19 -9.01
CA PRO A 165 7.35 12.43 -9.66
C PRO A 165 6.62 12.76 -10.97
N GLN A 166 6.25 11.74 -11.74
CA GLN A 166 5.52 11.88 -13.01
C GLN A 166 4.09 12.43 -12.81
N ARG A 167 3.49 12.18 -11.64
CA ARG A 167 2.14 12.62 -11.27
C ARG A 167 2.16 13.88 -10.41
N ASP A 168 3.10 13.94 -9.47
CA ASP A 168 3.14 14.94 -8.40
C ASP A 168 4.07 16.12 -8.71
N GLY A 169 4.84 16.03 -9.79
CA GLY A 169 5.98 16.91 -10.03
C GLY A 169 7.14 16.59 -9.09
N ARG A 170 8.31 17.18 -9.37
CA ARG A 170 9.48 17.06 -8.48
C ARG A 170 9.23 17.84 -7.19
N ILE A 171 9.33 17.16 -6.05
CA ILE A 171 9.23 17.76 -4.71
C ILE A 171 10.62 17.70 -4.10
N GLU A 172 11.35 18.83 -4.17
CA GLU A 172 12.78 18.88 -3.83
C GLU A 172 13.11 18.31 -2.45
N ALA A 173 12.25 18.53 -1.45
CA ALA A 173 12.51 18.01 -0.10
C ALA A 173 12.45 16.47 -0.04
N ILE A 174 11.52 15.84 -0.76
CA ILE A 174 11.42 14.38 -0.84
C ILE A 174 12.57 13.82 -1.71
N GLU A 175 12.91 14.51 -2.81
CA GLU A 175 14.08 14.16 -3.64
C GLU A 175 15.41 14.26 -2.86
N ALA A 176 15.47 15.15 -1.87
CA ALA A 176 16.58 15.28 -0.93
C ALA A 176 16.55 14.27 0.24
N GLY A 177 15.60 13.33 0.25
CA GLY A 177 15.52 12.23 1.21
C GLY A 177 14.54 12.43 2.37
N GLN A 178 13.70 13.47 2.36
CA GLN A 178 12.64 13.61 3.36
C GLN A 178 11.59 12.51 3.19
N VAL A 179 11.19 11.88 4.30
CA VAL A 179 10.11 10.88 4.32
C VAL A 179 8.79 11.53 3.89
N GLU A 180 8.07 10.91 2.94
CA GLU A 180 6.84 11.44 2.37
C GLU A 180 5.81 11.84 3.44
N SER A 181 5.56 11.00 4.43
CA SER A 181 4.58 11.28 5.48
C SER A 181 5.00 12.40 6.44
N LEU A 182 6.31 12.62 6.64
CA LEU A 182 6.81 13.77 7.39
C LEU A 182 6.60 15.06 6.59
N TRP A 183 6.87 15.03 5.28
CA TRP A 183 6.53 16.15 4.40
C TRP A 183 5.02 16.44 4.44
N VAL A 184 4.17 15.42 4.41
CA VAL A 184 2.71 15.59 4.52
C VAL A 184 2.33 16.25 5.86
N ALA A 185 2.86 15.75 6.98
CA ALA A 185 2.59 16.31 8.31
C ALA A 185 2.98 17.79 8.40
N GLU A 186 4.15 18.16 7.86
CA GLU A 186 4.61 19.56 7.79
C GLU A 186 3.67 20.43 6.95
N ARG A 187 3.22 19.95 5.79
CA ARG A 187 2.33 20.71 4.90
C ARG A 187 0.93 20.89 5.45
N LEU A 188 0.45 19.92 6.23
CA LEU A 188 -0.85 19.98 6.88
C LEU A 188 -0.80 20.69 8.24
N GLY A 189 0.40 20.88 8.81
CA GLY A 189 0.58 21.49 10.12
C GLY A 189 0.01 20.66 11.27
N ARG A 190 -0.16 19.35 11.09
CA ARG A 190 -0.72 18.45 12.11
C ARG A 190 -0.20 17.01 11.96
N PRO A 191 -0.27 16.19 13.02
CA PRO A 191 0.10 14.78 12.94
C PRO A 191 -0.78 14.00 11.95
N VAL A 192 -0.17 13.01 11.30
CA VAL A 192 -0.86 12.05 10.41
C VAL A 192 -0.45 10.63 10.74
N VAL A 193 -1.29 9.68 10.35
CA VAL A 193 -1.00 8.24 10.32
C VAL A 193 -0.81 7.81 8.88
N LYS A 194 0.17 6.94 8.60
CA LYS A 194 0.37 6.36 7.28
C LYS A 194 -0.27 4.97 7.21
N ALA A 195 -1.28 4.76 6.37
CA ALA A 195 -1.92 3.45 6.18
C ALA A 195 -2.52 3.30 4.78
N TRP A 196 -2.80 2.05 4.36
CA TRP A 196 -3.29 1.65 3.03
C TRP A 196 -2.43 2.08 1.82
N ASN A 197 -1.34 2.80 2.02
CA ASN A 197 -0.50 3.25 0.93
C ASN A 197 0.22 2.09 0.23
N ALA A 198 0.47 0.98 0.94
CA ALA A 198 1.23 -0.17 0.48
C ALA A 198 0.37 -1.30 -0.13
N ILE A 199 -0.93 -1.10 -0.34
CA ILE A 199 -1.79 -2.08 -1.03
C ILE A 199 -2.20 -1.57 -2.42
N GLY A 200 -2.09 -2.43 -3.43
CA GLY A 200 -2.55 -2.12 -4.78
C GLY A 200 -4.09 -2.05 -4.82
N SER A 201 -4.65 -1.07 -5.54
CA SER A 201 -6.11 -0.88 -5.55
C SER A 201 -6.93 -2.09 -6.00
N PRO A 202 -6.49 -2.92 -6.98
CA PRO A 202 -7.22 -4.14 -7.34
C PRO A 202 -7.22 -5.18 -6.20
N SER A 203 -6.08 -5.37 -5.53
CA SER A 203 -5.98 -6.24 -4.34
C SER A 203 -6.85 -5.71 -3.21
N PHE A 204 -6.83 -4.40 -2.96
CA PHE A 204 -7.65 -3.78 -1.92
C PHE A 204 -9.16 -3.96 -2.18
N ALA A 205 -9.58 -3.82 -3.43
CA ALA A 205 -10.97 -4.04 -3.82
C ALA A 205 -11.39 -5.51 -3.65
N ALA A 206 -10.57 -6.46 -4.08
CA ALA A 206 -10.99 -7.85 -4.26
C ALA A 206 -10.58 -8.83 -3.15
N LYS A 207 -9.52 -8.55 -2.37
CA LYS A 207 -8.84 -9.57 -1.55
C LYS A 207 -8.99 -9.43 -0.04
N GLY A 208 -9.85 -8.54 0.46
CA GLY A 208 -10.09 -8.48 1.90
C GLY A 208 -10.79 -9.74 2.41
N GLN A 209 -10.33 -10.25 3.56
CA GLN A 209 -10.77 -11.50 4.18
C GLN A 209 -11.22 -11.30 5.62
N PRO A 210 -12.05 -12.21 6.19
CA PRO A 210 -12.35 -12.24 7.61
C PRO A 210 -11.08 -12.41 8.46
N ALA A 211 -11.09 -11.83 9.67
CA ALA A 211 -10.00 -11.96 10.64
C ALA A 211 -9.65 -13.44 10.91
N GLY A 212 -8.35 -13.73 10.99
CA GLY A 212 -7.82 -15.08 11.22
C GLY A 212 -7.74 -15.97 9.96
N SER A 213 -8.02 -15.43 8.78
CA SER A 213 -7.78 -16.14 7.51
C SER A 213 -6.26 -16.29 7.26
N PRO A 214 -5.76 -17.48 6.86
CA PRO A 214 -4.32 -17.79 6.85
C PRO A 214 -3.48 -16.98 5.85
N ASP A 215 -4.09 -16.44 4.79
CA ASP A 215 -3.42 -15.68 3.73
C ASP A 215 -3.92 -14.22 3.68
N ARG A 216 -4.32 -13.68 4.83
CA ARG A 216 -4.82 -12.31 4.90
C ARG A 216 -3.66 -11.34 4.68
N ILE A 217 -3.86 -10.42 3.74
CA ILE A 217 -2.82 -9.46 3.37
C ILE A 217 -2.63 -8.48 4.52
N ALA A 218 -1.37 -8.25 4.88
CA ALA A 218 -0.99 -7.28 5.90
C ALA A 218 -0.76 -5.88 5.31
N ILE A 219 -1.19 -4.85 6.03
CA ILE A 219 -1.02 -3.44 5.68
C ILE A 219 -0.23 -2.76 6.80
N PRO A 220 0.94 -2.17 6.50
CA PRO A 220 1.74 -1.47 7.50
C PRO A 220 1.13 -0.12 7.88
N VAL A 221 1.15 0.18 9.18
CA VAL A 221 0.61 1.39 9.80
C VAL A 221 1.71 2.09 10.59
N ALA A 222 2.08 3.32 10.20
CA ALA A 222 3.08 4.12 10.90
C ALA A 222 2.48 5.41 11.46
N ALA A 223 2.74 5.70 12.73
CA ALA A 223 2.21 6.85 13.45
C ALA A 223 3.11 7.23 14.63
N ASP A 224 3.10 8.49 15.05
CA ASP A 224 3.83 8.95 16.25
C ASP A 224 2.96 8.95 17.52
N ASP A 225 1.64 8.97 17.39
CA ASP A 225 0.68 8.91 18.51
C ASP A 225 0.05 7.51 18.58
N ASP A 226 0.13 6.87 19.74
CA ASP A 226 -0.33 5.49 19.92
C ASP A 226 -1.84 5.35 19.78
N LYS A 227 -2.62 6.35 20.21
CA LYS A 227 -4.08 6.31 20.04
C LYS A 227 -4.44 6.43 18.55
N HIS A 228 -3.74 7.27 17.80
CA HIS A 228 -3.94 7.41 16.36
C HIS A 228 -3.55 6.12 15.63
N ARG A 229 -2.45 5.48 16.05
CA ARG A 229 -2.02 4.16 15.56
C ARG A 229 -3.11 3.11 15.77
N ASP A 230 -3.59 2.96 17.00
CA ASP A 230 -4.61 1.96 17.37
C ASP A 230 -5.90 2.14 16.56
N VAL A 231 -6.34 3.39 16.36
CA VAL A 231 -7.51 3.70 15.52
C VAL A 231 -7.28 3.29 14.08
N ALA A 232 -6.13 3.65 13.48
CA ALA A 232 -5.84 3.29 12.10
C ALA A 232 -5.68 1.78 11.90
N MET A 233 -5.04 1.08 12.84
CA MET A 233 -4.91 -0.38 12.81
C MET A 233 -6.28 -1.05 12.89
N ALA A 234 -7.16 -0.61 13.78
CA ALA A 234 -8.53 -1.13 13.86
C ALA A 234 -9.32 -0.91 12.56
N LEU A 235 -9.16 0.26 11.93
CA LEU A 235 -9.82 0.53 10.65
C LEU A 235 -9.25 -0.31 9.49
N VAL A 236 -7.93 -0.57 9.47
CA VAL A 236 -7.32 -1.52 8.51
C VAL A 236 -7.93 -2.90 8.68
N GLU A 237 -8.06 -3.36 9.92
CA GLU A 237 -8.73 -4.62 10.28
C GLU A 237 -10.18 -4.68 9.78
N ASP A 238 -10.94 -3.60 10.00
CA ASP A 238 -12.32 -3.45 9.54
C ASP A 238 -12.45 -3.48 8.00
N THR A 239 -11.37 -3.15 7.27
CA THR A 239 -11.34 -3.30 5.81
C THR A 239 -11.03 -4.73 5.33
N GLY A 240 -10.80 -5.69 6.24
CA GLY A 240 -10.53 -7.08 5.90
C GLY A 240 -9.06 -7.40 5.66
N PHE A 241 -8.14 -6.61 6.22
CA PHE A 241 -6.69 -6.79 6.10
C PHE A 241 -6.03 -6.82 7.48
N ASP A 242 -4.90 -7.51 7.64
CA ASP A 242 -4.18 -7.50 8.91
C ASP A 242 -3.43 -6.17 9.07
N ALA A 243 -3.55 -5.54 10.23
CA ALA A 243 -2.77 -4.35 10.53
C ALA A 243 -1.40 -4.74 11.08
N PHE A 244 -0.33 -4.23 10.46
CA PHE A 244 1.03 -4.36 10.95
C PHE A 244 1.53 -3.03 11.53
N ASP A 245 1.98 -3.03 12.78
CA ASP A 245 2.59 -1.84 13.38
C ASP A 245 3.99 -1.59 12.79
N ALA A 246 4.11 -0.56 11.96
CA ALA A 246 5.35 -0.12 11.33
C ALA A 246 6.13 0.92 12.15
N GLY A 247 5.74 1.16 13.41
CA GLY A 247 6.45 2.06 14.31
C GLY A 247 6.22 3.55 14.02
N PRO A 248 7.18 4.43 14.37
CA PRO A 248 6.99 5.88 14.26
C PRO A 248 6.82 6.34 12.81
N LEU A 249 6.19 7.51 12.61
CA LEU A 249 5.91 8.04 11.27
C LEU A 249 7.18 8.21 10.43
N ALA A 250 8.31 8.50 11.09
CA ALA A 250 9.62 8.58 10.46
C ALA A 250 10.12 7.26 9.85
N GLN A 251 9.55 6.10 10.19
CA GLN A 251 9.86 4.80 9.57
C GLN A 251 8.94 4.47 8.38
N SER A 252 7.96 5.33 8.05
CA SER A 252 7.04 5.08 6.95
C SER A 252 7.72 5.04 5.56
N TRP A 253 8.99 5.44 5.45
CA TRP A 253 9.78 5.22 4.23
C TRP A 253 9.93 3.75 3.85
N ARG A 254 9.83 2.84 4.81
CA ARG A 254 9.92 1.39 4.57
C ARG A 254 8.69 0.81 3.88
N GLN A 255 7.59 1.57 3.83
CA GLN A 255 6.35 1.23 3.13
C GLN A 255 6.05 2.14 1.93
N GLN A 256 7.01 2.96 1.49
CA GLN A 256 6.88 3.82 0.29
C GLN A 256 7.06 3.01 -1.02
N PRO A 257 6.67 3.56 -2.19
CA PRO A 257 6.86 2.89 -3.46
C PRO A 257 8.29 2.40 -3.72
N GLY A 258 8.42 1.18 -4.24
CA GLY A 258 9.72 0.56 -4.53
C GLY A 258 10.37 -0.19 -3.37
N THR A 259 9.68 -0.29 -2.23
CA THR A 259 10.09 -1.11 -1.07
C THR A 259 9.45 -2.50 -1.08
N PRO A 260 10.02 -3.49 -0.36
CA PRO A 260 9.56 -4.88 -0.42
C PRO A 260 8.11 -5.12 0.00
N CYS A 261 7.56 -4.32 0.94
CA CYS A 261 6.16 -4.46 1.37
C CYS A 261 5.17 -3.64 0.54
N TYR A 262 5.63 -2.86 -0.44
CA TYR A 262 4.77 -2.02 -1.26
C TYR A 262 4.13 -2.79 -2.41
N CYS A 263 2.82 -3.00 -2.33
CA CYS A 263 1.98 -3.62 -3.35
C CYS A 263 2.45 -5.04 -3.74
N THR A 264 2.88 -5.81 -2.75
CA THR A 264 3.40 -7.19 -2.88
C THR A 264 2.51 -8.24 -2.22
N ASP A 265 1.36 -7.85 -1.66
CA ASP A 265 0.35 -8.71 -1.02
C ASP A 265 0.98 -9.69 -0.01
N LEU A 266 1.84 -9.19 0.87
CA LEU A 266 2.47 -9.98 1.92
C LEU A 266 1.45 -10.37 3.00
N ALA A 267 1.55 -11.60 3.50
CA ALA A 267 0.89 -11.99 4.74
C ALA A 267 1.59 -11.36 5.96
N LEU A 268 0.93 -11.41 7.12
CA LEU A 268 1.46 -10.82 8.35
C LEU A 268 2.79 -11.46 8.79
N GLU A 269 2.99 -12.74 8.51
CA GLU A 269 4.21 -13.49 8.85
C GLU A 269 5.41 -13.06 8.00
N GLU A 270 5.18 -12.65 6.75
CA GLU A 270 6.22 -12.16 5.84
C GLU A 270 6.59 -10.69 6.11
N MET A 271 5.63 -9.91 6.62
CA MET A 271 5.73 -8.45 6.74
C MET A 271 6.96 -7.96 7.52
N PRO A 272 7.32 -8.50 8.72
CA PRO A 272 8.45 -7.97 9.50
C PRO A 272 9.78 -8.06 8.75
N GLU A 273 10.05 -9.19 8.08
CA GLU A 273 11.29 -9.40 7.33
C GLU A 273 11.35 -8.45 6.14
N GLN A 274 10.28 -8.37 5.35
CA GLN A 274 10.23 -7.56 4.14
C GLN A 274 10.26 -6.05 4.46
N TRP A 275 9.59 -5.62 5.53
CA TRP A 275 9.66 -4.25 6.02
C TRP A 275 11.07 -3.88 6.49
N ALA A 276 11.77 -4.80 7.17
CA ALA A 276 13.15 -4.59 7.60
C ALA A 276 14.14 -4.54 6.41
N ALA A 277 13.86 -5.29 5.34
CA ALA A 277 14.67 -5.37 4.13
C ALA A 277 14.60 -4.14 3.20
N ALA A 278 13.78 -3.13 3.51
CA ALA A 278 13.69 -1.91 2.71
C ALA A 278 15.04 -1.18 2.58
N ASP A 279 15.37 -0.77 1.36
CA ASP A 279 16.60 -0.04 1.00
C ASP A 279 16.25 1.30 0.34
N ALA A 280 16.34 2.37 1.13
CA ALA A 280 16.01 3.73 0.69
C ALA A 280 16.79 4.18 -0.56
N ARG A 281 18.01 3.67 -0.79
CA ARG A 281 18.80 4.07 -1.97
C ARG A 281 18.28 3.43 -3.25
N ARG A 282 17.60 2.28 -3.15
CA ARG A 282 17.10 1.53 -4.31
C ARG A 282 15.64 1.82 -4.62
N SER A 283 14.85 2.23 -3.62
CA SER A 283 13.40 2.43 -3.76
C SER A 283 13.01 3.35 -4.92
N PRO A 284 13.63 4.52 -5.14
CA PRO A 284 13.23 5.41 -6.25
C PRO A 284 13.39 4.75 -7.62
N THR A 285 14.55 4.14 -7.89
CA THR A 285 14.79 3.45 -9.16
C THR A 285 13.86 2.26 -9.35
N ARG A 286 13.59 1.49 -8.29
CA ARG A 286 12.64 0.37 -8.32
C ARG A 286 11.22 0.83 -8.61
N ARG A 287 10.75 1.90 -7.97
CA ARG A 287 9.46 2.53 -8.26
C ARG A 287 9.37 2.91 -9.72
N ASP A 288 10.38 3.61 -10.25
CA ASP A 288 10.35 4.13 -11.62
C ASP A 288 10.34 2.99 -12.66
N LEU A 289 11.08 1.90 -12.41
CA LEU A 289 11.05 0.70 -13.24
C LEU A 289 9.68 0.01 -13.23
N ALA A 290 9.06 -0.13 -12.04
CA ALA A 290 7.72 -0.71 -11.93
C ALA A 290 6.67 0.13 -12.68
N VAL A 291 6.72 1.46 -12.53
CA VAL A 291 5.83 2.38 -13.24
C VAL A 291 6.01 2.25 -14.76
N ALA A 292 7.26 2.25 -15.25
CA ALA A 292 7.53 2.11 -16.68
C ALA A 292 6.99 0.78 -17.25
N ALA A 293 7.22 -0.33 -16.54
CA ALA A 293 6.73 -1.64 -16.95
C ALA A 293 5.19 -1.75 -16.93
N ILE A 294 4.53 -1.09 -15.98
CA ILE A 294 3.05 -1.02 -15.93
C ILE A 294 2.52 -0.18 -17.09
N GLN A 295 3.08 1.01 -17.31
CA GLN A 295 2.64 1.92 -18.37
C GLN A 295 2.77 1.27 -19.75
N GLU A 296 3.90 0.61 -20.02
CA GLU A 296 4.11 -0.11 -21.28
C GLU A 296 3.11 -1.27 -21.45
N ARG A 297 2.77 -1.97 -20.35
CA ARG A 297 1.83 -3.10 -20.40
C ARG A 297 0.40 -2.65 -20.67
N VAL A 298 -0.04 -1.59 -20.01
CA VAL A 298 -1.44 -1.15 -19.97
C VAL A 298 -1.75 -0.17 -21.11
N GLY A 299 -0.76 0.59 -21.58
CA GLY A 299 -0.88 1.50 -22.71
C GLY A 299 -1.43 2.90 -22.36
N ASP A 300 -1.66 3.18 -21.08
CA ASP A 300 -2.05 4.51 -20.59
C ASP A 300 -1.52 4.80 -19.18
N ALA A 301 -1.61 6.06 -18.74
CA ALA A 301 -1.05 6.53 -17.47
C ALA A 301 -2.04 6.51 -16.28
N THR A 302 -3.28 6.07 -16.50
CA THR A 302 -4.40 6.19 -15.56
C THR A 302 -4.98 4.86 -15.12
N THR A 303 -4.78 3.81 -15.91
CA THR A 303 -5.29 2.47 -15.66
C THR A 303 -4.31 1.70 -14.80
N ASN A 304 -4.80 1.18 -13.66
CA ASN A 304 -4.01 0.28 -12.83
C ASN A 304 -3.99 -1.13 -13.46
N PRO A 305 -2.88 -1.86 -13.37
CA PRO A 305 -2.85 -3.26 -13.80
C PRO A 305 -3.80 -4.09 -12.92
N ASP A 306 -4.14 -5.30 -13.35
CA ASP A 306 -4.84 -6.25 -12.49
C ASP A 306 -3.97 -6.66 -11.28
N ALA A 307 -4.63 -7.22 -10.24
CA ALA A 307 -3.98 -7.60 -8.99
C ALA A 307 -2.85 -8.62 -9.21
N GLU A 308 -3.03 -9.58 -10.12
CA GLU A 308 -2.07 -10.67 -10.31
C GLU A 308 -0.79 -10.14 -10.97
N TYR A 309 -0.93 -9.41 -12.08
CA TYR A 309 0.20 -8.82 -12.78
C TYR A 309 0.94 -7.81 -11.89
N GLY A 310 0.21 -6.89 -11.26
CA GLY A 310 0.80 -5.84 -10.41
C GLY A 310 1.64 -6.42 -9.27
N VAL A 311 1.09 -7.39 -8.55
CA VAL A 311 1.78 -8.05 -7.44
C VAL A 311 2.99 -8.83 -7.93
N ARG A 312 2.86 -9.62 -9.01
CA ARG A 312 3.98 -10.40 -9.56
C ARG A 312 5.14 -9.52 -10.00
N LEU A 313 4.85 -8.41 -10.68
CA LEU A 313 5.86 -7.44 -11.10
C LEU A 313 6.56 -6.81 -9.89
N ASN A 314 5.79 -6.33 -8.91
CA ASN A 314 6.35 -5.70 -7.71
C ASN A 314 7.19 -6.68 -6.91
N ARG A 315 6.75 -7.93 -6.72
CA ARG A 315 7.54 -8.96 -6.04
C ARG A 315 8.85 -9.22 -6.78
N ALA A 316 8.85 -9.29 -8.12
CA ALA A 316 10.08 -9.49 -8.89
C ALA A 316 11.08 -8.32 -8.82
N LEU A 317 10.61 -7.09 -8.57
CA LEU A 317 11.46 -5.90 -8.51
C LEU A 317 11.93 -5.57 -7.08
N PHE A 318 11.07 -5.82 -6.09
CA PHE A 318 11.25 -5.28 -4.73
C PHE A 318 11.79 -6.31 -3.73
N ILE A 319 11.52 -7.60 -3.95
CA ILE A 319 11.96 -8.75 -3.13
C ILE A 319 13.06 -9.50 -3.90
#